data_AF-A0A7J0CRE7-F1
#
_entry.id   AF-A0A7J0CRE7-F1
#
_cell.length_a   1.000
_cell.length_b   1.000
_cell.length_c   1.000
_cell.angle_alpha   90.00
_cell.angle_beta   90.00
_cell.angle_gamma   90.00
#
_symmetry.space_group_name_H-M   'P 1'
#
loop_
_entity.id
_entity.type
_entity.pdbx_description
1 polymer ?
#
loop_
_entity_poly.entity_id
_entity_poly.type
_entity_poly.pdbx_seq_one_letter_code
_entity_poly.pdbx_strand_id
1 'polypeptide(L)'
;MAIQEHAPHLLPDFEAHWKRVIGDAFNITPVPAFMRLWWTQYAIARNPVLDSHLRDLEARAAKSEDPEESIRLLEEYSRLRHEAAERKPGE
;
A
#
# COMPACT_ATOMS: atom_id res chain seq x y z
N MET A 1 -5.27 -16.95 4.90
CA MET A 1 -4.49 -16.12 3.94
C MET A 1 -3.98 -14.95 4.75
N ALA A 2 -2.71 -14.57 4.63
CA ALA A 2 -2.06 -13.60 5.53
C ALA A 2 -2.87 -12.30 5.76
N ILE A 3 -3.50 -11.75 4.70
CA ILE A 3 -4.38 -10.57 4.80
C ILE A 3 -5.59 -10.82 5.72
N GLN A 4 -6.26 -11.96 5.61
CA GLN A 4 -7.40 -12.31 6.46
C GLN A 4 -7.02 -12.45 7.94
N GLU A 5 -5.79 -12.87 8.22
CA GLU A 5 -5.31 -13.14 9.58
C GLU A 5 -4.72 -11.89 10.25
N HIS A 6 -4.04 -11.03 9.51
CA HIS A 6 -3.32 -9.88 10.10
C HIS A 6 -3.86 -8.51 9.68
N ALA A 7 -4.63 -8.41 8.60
CA ALA A 7 -5.17 -7.15 8.10
C ALA A 7 -6.57 -7.34 7.49
N PRO A 8 -7.56 -7.86 8.25
CA PRO A 8 -8.87 -8.21 7.70
C PRO A 8 -9.64 -7.01 7.12
N HIS A 9 -9.31 -5.79 7.55
CA HIS A 9 -9.88 -4.56 7.00
C HIS A 9 -9.46 -4.29 5.55
N LEU A 10 -8.38 -4.91 5.06
CA LEU A 10 -7.93 -4.78 3.67
C LEU A 10 -8.63 -5.74 2.70
N LEU A 11 -9.31 -6.79 3.21
CA LEU A 11 -9.98 -7.80 2.38
C LEU A 11 -10.97 -7.19 1.36
N PRO A 12 -11.88 -6.27 1.75
CA PRO A 12 -12.84 -5.70 0.81
C PRO A 12 -12.18 -4.96 -0.36
N ASP A 13 -11.09 -4.23 -0.08
CA ASP A 13 -10.35 -3.47 -1.10
C ASP A 13 -9.53 -4.41 -1.99
N PHE A 14 -8.95 -5.47 -1.40
CA PHE A 14 -8.28 -6.55 -2.14
C PHE A 14 -9.20 -7.22 -3.15
N GLU A 15 -10.39 -7.63 -2.69
CA GLU A 15 -11.36 -8.32 -3.54
C GLU A 15 -11.92 -7.40 -4.62
N ALA A 16 -12.19 -6.13 -4.31
CA ALA A 16 -12.64 -5.15 -5.28
C ALA A 16 -11.57 -4.88 -6.37
N HIS A 17 -10.31 -4.72 -5.97
CA HIS A 17 -9.21 -4.50 -6.89
C HIS A 17 -8.93 -5.75 -7.75
N TRP A 18 -8.96 -6.94 -7.14
CA TRP A 18 -8.84 -8.22 -7.85
C TRP A 18 -9.93 -8.37 -8.92
N LYS A 19 -11.19 -8.12 -8.54
CA LYS A 19 -12.32 -8.18 -9.46
C LYS A 19 -12.12 -7.23 -10.63
N ARG A 20 -11.70 -5.99 -10.39
CA ARG A 20 -11.52 -4.98 -11.44
C ARG A 20 -10.38 -5.30 -12.41
N VAL A 21 -9.23 -5.74 -11.91
CA VAL A 21 -8.00 -5.84 -12.72
C VAL A 21 -7.79 -7.23 -13.31
N ILE A 22 -8.30 -8.27 -12.66
CA ILE A 22 -8.09 -9.67 -13.06
C ILE A 22 -9.41 -10.30 -13.48
N GLY A 23 -10.44 -10.22 -12.62
CA GLY A 23 -11.72 -10.87 -12.85
C GLY A 23 -12.46 -10.33 -14.08
N ASP A 24 -12.71 -9.02 -14.11
CA ASP A 24 -13.48 -8.34 -15.15
C ASP A 24 -12.70 -8.25 -16.48
N ALA A 25 -11.37 -8.10 -16.39
CA ALA A 25 -10.49 -8.13 -17.55
C ALA A 25 -10.21 -9.55 -18.07
N PHE A 26 -10.63 -10.60 -17.34
CA PHE A 26 -10.30 -12.01 -17.58
C PHE A 26 -8.81 -12.23 -17.93
N ASN A 27 -7.92 -11.44 -17.32
CA ASN A 27 -6.51 -11.40 -17.66
C ASN A 27 -5.68 -11.71 -16.41
N ILE A 28 -4.94 -12.82 -16.45
CA ILE A 28 -4.05 -13.24 -15.36
C ILE A 28 -2.63 -12.65 -15.48
N THR A 29 -2.29 -12.04 -16.61
CA THR A 29 -1.00 -11.37 -16.83
C THR A 29 -0.62 -10.38 -15.73
N PRO A 30 -1.53 -9.53 -15.18
CA PRO A 30 -1.16 -8.59 -14.12
C PRO A 30 -1.01 -9.22 -12.73
N VAL A 31 -1.32 -10.51 -12.54
CA VAL A 31 -1.30 -11.17 -11.21
C VAL A 31 0.05 -10.98 -10.47
N PRO A 32 1.23 -11.14 -11.10
CA PRO A 32 2.50 -10.94 -10.39
C PRO A 32 2.74 -9.49 -9.95
N ALA A 33 2.27 -8.51 -10.73
CA ALA A 33 2.36 -7.10 -10.36
C ALA A 33 1.34 -6.75 -9.26
N PHE A 34 0.12 -7.29 -9.37
CA PHE A 34 -0.93 -7.17 -8.38
C PHE A 34 -0.50 -7.72 -7.02
N MET A 35 0.06 -8.93 -6.98
CA MET A 35 0.53 -9.55 -5.75
C MET A 35 1.66 -8.73 -5.10
N ARG A 36 2.61 -8.18 -5.88
CA ARG A 36 3.65 -7.28 -5.36
C ARG A 36 3.06 -6.02 -4.73
N LEU A 37 2.09 -5.38 -5.38
CA LEU A 37 1.39 -4.21 -4.86
C LEU A 37 0.69 -4.52 -3.54
N TRP A 38 -0.06 -5.62 -3.48
CA TRP A 38 -0.77 -6.03 -2.28
C TRP A 38 0.15 -6.50 -1.16
N TRP A 39 1.35 -6.98 -1.50
CA TRP A 39 2.37 -7.29 -0.52
C TRP A 39 2.83 -6.05 0.24
N THR A 40 3.05 -4.94 -0.46
CA THR A 40 3.37 -3.65 0.16
C THR A 40 2.25 -3.19 1.09
N GLN A 41 0.99 -3.25 0.64
CA GLN A 41 -0.16 -2.83 1.46
C GLN A 41 -0.28 -3.68 2.73
N TYR A 42 -0.07 -4.99 2.60
CA TYR A 42 -0.05 -5.92 3.72
C TYR A 42 1.09 -5.63 4.70
N ALA A 43 2.31 -5.39 4.20
CA ALA A 43 3.47 -5.08 5.03
C ALA A 43 3.29 -3.78 5.84
N ILE A 44 2.65 -2.78 5.23
CA ILE A 44 2.27 -1.53 5.91
C ILE A 44 1.23 -1.80 6.99
N ALA A 45 0.14 -2.51 6.66
CA ALA A 45 -0.94 -2.80 7.62
C ALA A 45 -0.48 -3.67 8.81
N ARG A 46 0.55 -4.50 8.63
CA ARG A 46 1.17 -5.26 9.73
C ARG A 46 1.94 -4.36 10.71
N ASN A 47 2.35 -3.16 10.30
CA ASN A 47 3.07 -2.20 11.13
C ASN A 47 2.20 -0.94 11.36
N PRO A 48 1.39 -0.89 12.43
CA PRO A 48 0.47 0.22 12.67
C PRO A 48 1.18 1.57 12.87
N VAL A 49 2.44 1.56 13.33
CA VAL A 49 3.25 2.79 13.45
C VAL A 49 3.60 3.32 12.06
N LEU A 50 3.99 2.43 11.14
CA LEU A 50 4.26 2.81 9.76
C LEU A 50 2.99 3.25 9.02
N ASP A 51 1.87 2.55 9.19
CA ASP A 51 0.58 2.95 8.61
C ASP A 51 0.17 4.36 9.06
N SER A 52 0.24 4.62 10.37
CA SER A 52 -0.09 5.94 10.92
C SER A 52 0.87 7.02 10.40
N HIS A 53 2.15 6.71 10.25
CA HIS A 53 3.14 7.67 9.75
C HIS A 53 2.90 7.99 8.27
N LEU A 54 2.63 6.98 7.43
CA LEU A 54 2.31 7.19 6.02
C LEU A 54 1.04 8.04 5.84
N ARG A 55 0.03 7.81 6.68
CA ARG A 55 -1.21 8.61 6.67
C ARG A 55 -0.99 10.05 7.12
N ASP A 56 -0.09 10.28 8.08
CA ASP A 56 0.32 11.64 8.48
C ASP A 56 1.02 12.37 7.33
N LEU A 57 1.98 11.71 6.67
CA LEU A 57 2.69 12.28 5.52
C LEU A 57 1.75 12.64 4.38
N GLU A 58 0.83 11.74 4.03
CA GLU A 58 -0.18 11.99 3.00
C GLU A 58 -1.10 13.16 3.39
N ALA A 59 -1.57 13.20 4.64
CA ALA A 59 -2.43 14.27 5.14
C ALA A 59 -1.72 15.64 5.17
N ARG A 60 -0.43 15.67 5.50
CA ARG A 60 0.39 16.88 5.49
C ARG A 60 0.68 17.33 4.05
N ALA A 61 1.01 16.40 3.16
CA ALA A 61 1.25 16.71 1.75
C ALA A 61 0.01 17.32 1.09
N ALA A 62 -1.18 16.78 1.40
CA ALA A 62 -2.46 17.28 0.89
C ALA A 62 -2.86 18.66 1.44
N LYS A 63 -2.35 19.04 2.62
CA LYS A 63 -2.60 20.34 3.25
C LYS A 63 -1.50 21.37 2.99
N SER A 64 -0.37 20.95 2.43
CA SER A 64 0.74 21.85 2.13
C SER A 64 0.36 22.78 0.98
N GLU A 65 0.41 24.08 1.24
CA GLU A 65 0.26 25.12 0.21
C GLU A 65 1.58 25.35 -0.55
N ASP A 66 2.70 24.87 0.02
CA ASP A 66 4.01 24.90 -0.62
C ASP A 66 4.23 23.63 -1.48
N PRO A 67 4.44 23.78 -2.80
CA PRO A 67 4.64 22.65 -3.70
C PRO A 67 5.93 21.87 -3.41
N GLU A 68 7.00 22.54 -2.99
CA GLU A 68 8.29 21.88 -2.71
C GLU A 68 8.19 21.01 -1.46
N GLU A 69 7.52 21.50 -0.42
CA GLU A 69 7.22 20.76 0.80
C GLU A 69 6.28 19.58 0.52
N SER A 70 5.26 19.77 -0.31
CA SER A 70 4.36 18.67 -0.73
C SER A 70 5.14 17.57 -1.45
N ILE A 71 6.05 17.93 -2.37
CA ILE A 71 6.92 16.97 -3.06
C ILE A 71 7.80 16.22 -2.06
N ARG A 72 8.46 16.92 -1.13
CA ARG A 72 9.32 16.28 -0.12
C ARG A 72 8.56 15.27 0.74
N LEU A 73 7.34 15.61 1.16
CA LEU A 73 6.48 14.72 1.95
C LEU A 73 6.07 13.48 1.14
N LEU A 74 5.75 13.64 -0.14
CA LEU A 74 5.43 12.52 -1.03
C LEU A 74 6.65 11.66 -1.37
N GLU A 75 7.85 12.25 -1.45
CA GLU A 75 9.10 11.51 -1.60
C GLU A 75 9.40 10.65 -0.37
N GLU A 76 9.21 11.19 0.83
CA GLU A 76 9.37 10.43 2.08
C GLU A 76 8.33 9.31 2.18
N TYR A 77 7.07 9.60 1.85
CA TYR A 77 6.02 8.59 1.75
C TYR A 77 6.40 7.46 0.79
N SER A 78 6.88 7.82 -0.41
CA SER A 78 7.28 6.86 -1.44
C SER A 78 8.44 5.98 -0.97
N ARG A 79 9.44 6.58 -0.32
CA ARG A 79 10.58 5.86 0.26
C ARG A 79 10.15 4.84 1.30
N LEU A 80 9.38 5.28 2.30
CA LEU A 80 8.89 4.41 3.37
C LEU A 80 8.02 3.27 2.83
N ARG A 81 7.19 3.54 1.82
CA ARG A 81 6.38 2.54 1.14
C ARG A 81 7.24 1.53 0.38
N HIS A 82 8.30 1.98 -0.29
CA HIS A 82 9.26 1.09 -0.94
C HIS A 82 10.00 0.20 0.06
N GLU A 83 10.50 0.76 1.17
CA GLU A 83 11.15 0.00 2.23
C GLU A 83 10.23 -1.07 2.83
N ALA A 84 8.95 -0.75 3.00
CA ALA A 84 7.93 -1.70 3.45
C ALA A 84 7.73 -2.85 2.47
N ALA A 85 7.78 -2.58 1.16
CA ALA A 85 7.64 -3.58 0.10
C ALA A 85 8.82 -4.56 0.07
N GLU A 86 10.02 -4.11 0.44
CA GLU A 86 11.24 -4.92 0.45
C GLU A 86 11.36 -5.82 1.69
N ARG A 87 10.61 -5.53 2.77
CA ARG A 87 10.54 -6.41 3.94
C ARG A 87 9.81 -7.71 3.59
N LYS A 88 10.54 -8.82 3.66
CA LYS A 88 10.02 -10.15 3.31
C LYS A 88 8.90 -10.61 4.26
N PRO A 89 7.97 -11.47 3.79
CA PRO A 89 7.11 -12.25 4.67
C PRO A 89 7.96 -13.09 5.62
N GLY A 90 7.79 -12.92 6.93
CA GLY A 90 8.26 -13.90 7.92
C GLY A 90 9.47 -13.50 8.78
N GLU A 91 9.98 -12.27 8.68
CA GLU A 91 10.80 -11.65 9.72
C GLU A 91 10.01 -10.61 10.55
#